data_AF-A0A2A7UYH2-F1
#
_entry.id   AF-A0A2A7UYH2-F1
#
_cell.length_a   1.000
_cell.length_b   1.000
_cell.length_c   1.000
_cell.angle_alpha   90.00
_cell.angle_beta   90.00
_cell.angle_gamma   90.00
#
_symmetry.space_group_name_H-M   'P 1'
#
loop_
_entity.id
_entity.type
_entity.pdbx_description
1 polymer ?
#
loop_
_entity_poly.entity_id
_entity_poly.type
_entity_poly.pdbx_seq_one_letter_code
_entity_poly.pdbx_strand_id
1 'polypeptide(L)'
;MQLKSLGAVALASLALATSVQAAEPTPQAVTDMFLKSIVHIDAKSMEALNAYLRPARTFPGQGDFINVKEMLEVDRDYAKEMAATFLENVKLSDADKKALEPAAVQLFANVRDSQKRITCTMGQPQKVTEGVHAEMLAVNVPFKCLAPNPPEKVVAFLQRAGGAKWDLAQYRENVQTLAKGFEAAPLTQVWEAEFPLATEKKKKPLVWQNNFPRETIDVTPLQY
;
A
#
# COMPACT_ATOMS: atom_id res chain seq x y z
N MET A 1 48.97 38.11 48.19
CA MET A 1 47.99 39.12 47.74
C MET A 1 48.47 39.61 46.37
N GLN A 2 47.76 39.55 45.24
CA GLN A 2 46.36 39.27 44.92
C GLN A 2 46.31 38.49 43.59
N LEU A 3 45.40 37.52 43.48
CA LEU A 3 44.95 36.99 42.18
C LEU A 3 44.06 38.03 41.50
N LYS A 4 44.24 38.26 40.19
CA LYS A 4 43.20 38.83 39.34
C LYS A 4 43.09 38.08 38.01
N SER A 5 42.04 37.26 37.96
CA SER A 5 41.10 37.06 36.85
C SER A 5 41.62 36.66 35.46
N LEU A 6 41.52 35.36 35.17
CA LEU A 6 41.50 34.81 33.81
C LEU A 6 40.20 35.22 33.11
N GLY A 7 40.29 36.02 32.06
CA GLY A 7 39.17 36.32 31.16
C GLY A 7 38.86 35.12 30.27
N ALA A 8 37.61 34.65 30.34
CA ALA A 8 37.08 33.58 29.50
C ALA A 8 37.01 34.03 28.03
N VAL A 9 37.74 33.35 27.15
CA VAL A 9 37.49 33.39 25.71
C VAL A 9 36.48 32.30 25.39
N ALA A 10 35.19 32.68 25.36
CA ALA A 10 34.14 31.84 24.81
C ALA A 10 34.29 31.80 23.29
N LEU A 11 34.90 30.73 22.78
CA LEU A 11 34.79 30.33 21.38
C LEU A 11 33.32 29.95 21.14
N ALA A 12 32.55 30.90 20.63
CA ALA A 12 31.25 30.63 20.04
C ALA A 12 31.47 29.79 18.78
N SER A 13 31.47 28.47 18.95
CA SER A 13 31.38 27.52 17.85
C SER A 13 30.03 27.74 17.17
N LEU A 14 30.01 28.51 16.09
CA LEU A 14 28.91 28.52 15.14
C LEU A 14 28.75 27.08 14.62
N ALA A 15 27.80 26.36 15.21
CA ALA A 15 27.27 25.15 14.62
C ALA A 15 26.61 25.55 13.31
N LEU A 16 27.39 25.47 12.22
CA LEU A 16 26.85 25.36 10.87
C LEU A 16 26.02 24.09 10.87
N ALA A 17 24.73 24.23 11.13
CA ALA A 17 23.73 23.27 10.74
C ALA A 17 23.81 23.19 9.22
N THR A 18 24.66 22.29 8.73
CA THR A 18 24.55 21.76 7.39
C THR A 18 23.18 21.11 7.36
N SER A 19 22.21 21.84 6.81
CA SER A 19 20.99 21.22 6.33
C SER A 19 21.47 20.24 5.26
N VAL A 20 21.67 19.00 5.67
CA VAL A 20 21.69 17.89 4.72
C VAL A 20 20.31 17.95 4.10
N GLN A 21 20.16 18.64 2.97
CA GLN A 21 18.99 18.46 2.12
C GLN A 21 18.97 16.97 1.83
N ALA A 22 18.08 16.25 2.50
CA ALA A 22 17.79 14.87 2.15
C ALA A 22 17.51 14.85 0.65
N ALA A 23 18.25 14.04 -0.09
CA ALA A 23 18.09 13.95 -1.54
C ALA A 23 16.62 13.69 -1.88
N GLU A 24 16.09 14.39 -2.89
CA GLU A 24 14.72 14.16 -3.34
C GLU A 24 14.54 12.67 -3.68
N PRO A 25 13.50 11.99 -3.16
CA PRO A 25 13.24 10.60 -3.50
C PRO A 25 13.16 10.38 -5.00
N THR A 26 13.85 9.35 -5.50
CA THR A 26 13.76 8.95 -6.91
C THR A 26 12.36 8.42 -7.23
N PRO A 27 11.92 8.41 -8.51
CA PRO A 27 10.66 7.78 -8.90
C PRO A 27 10.53 6.33 -8.38
N GLN A 28 11.62 5.57 -8.36
CA GLN A 28 11.64 4.22 -7.79
C GLN A 28 11.35 4.20 -6.29
N ALA A 29 11.96 5.10 -5.52
CA ALA A 29 11.71 5.20 -4.08
C ALA A 29 10.27 5.61 -3.79
N VAL A 30 9.70 6.49 -4.61
CA VAL A 30 8.29 6.88 -4.52
C VAL A 30 7.36 5.71 -4.84
N THR A 31 7.62 4.98 -5.93
CA THR A 31 6.87 3.76 -6.28
C THR A 31 6.95 2.70 -5.19
N ASP A 32 8.13 2.50 -4.57
CA ASP A 32 8.29 1.57 -3.45
C ASP A 32 7.41 1.97 -2.25
N MET A 33 7.38 3.27 -1.89
CA MET A 33 6.49 3.78 -0.84
C MET A 33 5.01 3.53 -1.16
N PHE A 34 4.58 3.78 -2.41
CA PHE A 34 3.21 3.49 -2.84
C PHE A 34 2.88 1.99 -2.74
N LEU A 35 3.75 1.13 -3.28
CA LEU A 35 3.50 -0.30 -3.28
C LEU A 35 3.49 -0.88 -1.86
N LYS A 36 4.37 -0.46 -0.96
CA LYS A 36 4.32 -0.87 0.46
C LYS A 36 3.06 -0.38 1.16
N SER A 37 2.62 0.83 0.86
CA SER A 37 1.37 1.38 1.40
C SER A 37 0.14 0.57 0.95
N ILE A 38 0.08 0.16 -0.33
CA ILE A 38 -1.07 -0.55 -0.90
C ILE A 38 -1.03 -2.05 -0.59
N VAL A 39 0.11 -2.69 -0.81
CA VAL A 39 0.25 -4.16 -0.73
C VAL A 39 0.36 -4.60 0.73
N HIS A 40 1.19 -3.92 1.52
CA HIS A 40 1.50 -4.33 2.89
C HIS A 40 0.70 -3.59 3.96
N ILE A 41 0.02 -2.49 3.60
CA ILE A 41 -0.57 -1.56 4.57
C ILE A 41 0.48 -1.18 5.63
N ASP A 42 1.70 -0.85 5.15
CA ASP A 42 2.81 -0.46 6.03
C ASP A 42 2.64 0.98 6.51
N ALA A 43 2.40 1.16 7.81
CA ALA A 43 2.19 2.45 8.44
C ALA A 43 3.34 3.43 8.17
N LYS A 44 4.59 2.97 8.25
CA LYS A 44 5.77 3.81 8.04
C LYS A 44 5.85 4.32 6.60
N SER A 45 5.57 3.47 5.63
CA SER A 45 5.53 3.84 4.22
C SER A 45 4.38 4.80 3.93
N MET A 46 3.20 4.61 4.54
CA MET A 46 2.08 5.54 4.40
C MET A 46 2.40 6.93 5.01
N GLU A 47 3.00 6.97 6.19
CA GLU A 47 3.44 8.21 6.85
C GLU A 47 4.52 8.93 6.03
N ALA A 48 5.52 8.18 5.54
CA ALA A 48 6.58 8.71 4.69
C ALA A 48 6.01 9.26 3.37
N LEU A 49 5.06 8.54 2.76
CA LEU A 49 4.39 8.96 1.55
C LEU A 49 3.54 10.22 1.79
N ASN A 50 2.78 10.29 2.88
CA ASN A 50 2.02 11.48 3.27
C ASN A 50 2.92 12.70 3.49
N ALA A 51 4.08 12.51 4.14
CA ALA A 51 5.06 13.56 4.35
C ALA A 51 5.68 14.03 3.02
N TYR A 52 6.03 13.09 2.14
CA TYR A 52 6.59 13.37 0.81
C TYR A 52 5.61 14.12 -0.09
N LEU A 53 4.33 13.73 -0.09
CA LEU A 53 3.30 14.33 -0.94
C LEU A 53 2.79 15.68 -0.42
N ARG A 54 3.05 16.03 0.85
CA ARG A 54 2.54 17.26 1.48
C ARG A 54 2.80 18.56 0.69
N PRO A 55 3.99 18.79 0.08
CA PRO A 55 4.23 19.98 -0.72
C PRO A 55 3.37 20.04 -1.99
N ALA A 56 2.88 18.90 -2.48
CA ALA A 56 2.00 18.84 -3.65
C ALA A 56 0.56 19.25 -3.36
N ARG A 57 0.15 19.41 -2.09
CA ARG A 57 -1.22 19.79 -1.72
C ARG A 57 -1.60 21.14 -2.34
N THR A 58 -2.79 21.18 -2.94
CA THR A 58 -3.32 22.35 -3.64
C THR A 58 -4.05 23.32 -2.71
N PHE A 59 -4.51 22.85 -1.54
CA PHE A 59 -5.21 23.66 -0.56
C PHE A 59 -4.54 23.57 0.83
N PRO A 60 -4.22 24.72 1.47
CA PRO A 60 -3.82 24.75 2.87
C PRO A 60 -4.90 24.09 3.75
N GLY A 61 -4.49 23.21 4.66
CA GLY A 61 -5.41 22.52 5.57
C GLY A 61 -6.00 21.20 5.07
N GLN A 62 -5.71 20.76 3.84
CA GLN A 62 -5.98 19.37 3.46
C GLN A 62 -5.20 18.43 4.38
N GLY A 63 -5.91 17.46 4.96
CA GLY A 63 -5.34 16.38 5.77
C GLY A 63 -4.37 15.50 4.98
N ASP A 64 -3.96 14.39 5.57
CA ASP A 64 -3.10 13.43 4.90
C ASP A 64 -3.80 12.73 3.72
N PHE A 65 -3.05 12.42 2.66
CA PHE A 65 -3.59 11.75 1.46
C PHE A 65 -4.08 10.34 1.78
N ILE A 66 -3.40 9.69 2.73
CA ILE A 66 -3.75 8.39 3.26
C ILE A 66 -4.12 8.56 4.73
N ASN A 67 -5.34 8.17 5.09
CA ASN A 67 -5.74 8.07 6.49
C ASN A 67 -5.15 6.80 7.10
N VAL A 68 -3.94 6.92 7.68
CA VAL A 68 -3.18 5.77 8.22
C VAL A 68 -3.99 4.99 9.25
N LYS A 69 -4.70 5.70 10.13
CA LYS A 69 -5.51 5.06 11.19
C LYS A 69 -6.61 4.19 10.59
N GLU A 70 -7.37 4.73 9.64
CA GLU A 70 -8.46 4.00 8.98
C GLU A 70 -7.93 2.81 8.18
N MET A 71 -6.81 2.97 7.47
CA MET A 71 -6.18 1.87 6.74
C MET A 71 -5.75 0.72 7.66
N LEU A 72 -5.22 1.03 8.86
CA LEU A 72 -4.87 0.01 9.86
C LEU A 72 -6.10 -0.64 10.50
N GLU A 73 -7.19 0.11 10.68
CA GLU A 73 -8.47 -0.46 11.14
C GLU A 73 -9.04 -1.43 10.11
N VAL A 74 -9.01 -1.06 8.82
CA VAL A 74 -9.41 -1.95 7.72
C VAL A 74 -8.52 -3.20 7.65
N ASP A 75 -7.19 -3.08 7.79
CA ASP A 75 -6.29 -4.25 7.81
C ASP A 75 -6.58 -5.20 8.98
N ARG A 76 -6.88 -4.64 10.15
CA ARG A 76 -7.25 -5.42 11.35
C ARG A 76 -8.56 -6.18 11.13
N ASP A 77 -9.56 -5.54 10.55
CA ASP A 77 -10.90 -6.11 10.40
C ASP A 77 -11.06 -6.99 9.15
N TYR A 78 -10.07 -6.95 8.23
CA TYR A 78 -10.05 -7.68 6.95
C TYR A 78 -10.54 -9.12 7.05
N ALA A 79 -9.99 -9.91 7.97
CA ALA A 79 -10.31 -11.33 8.05
C ALA A 79 -11.79 -11.58 8.39
N LYS A 80 -12.37 -10.72 9.23
CA LYS A 80 -13.76 -10.83 9.66
C LYS A 80 -14.72 -10.38 8.56
N GLU A 81 -14.46 -9.23 7.95
CA GLU A 81 -15.26 -8.69 6.85
C GLU A 81 -15.28 -9.66 5.66
N MET A 82 -14.12 -10.16 5.25
CA MET A 82 -14.02 -11.09 4.13
C MET A 82 -14.65 -12.45 4.43
N ALA A 83 -14.56 -12.93 5.68
CA ALA A 83 -15.25 -14.14 6.10
C ALA A 83 -16.78 -14.00 6.00
N ALA A 84 -17.33 -12.85 6.38
CA ALA A 84 -18.76 -12.58 6.23
C ALA A 84 -19.19 -12.67 4.76
N THR A 85 -18.50 -11.96 3.86
CA THR A 85 -18.78 -12.02 2.41
C THR A 85 -18.64 -13.45 1.86
N PHE A 86 -17.64 -14.20 2.30
CA PHE A 86 -17.47 -15.60 1.90
C PHE A 86 -18.65 -16.47 2.34
N LEU A 87 -19.13 -16.32 3.56
CA LEU A 87 -20.25 -17.10 4.11
C LEU A 87 -21.59 -16.77 3.43
N GLU A 88 -21.75 -15.58 2.84
CA GLU A 88 -22.91 -15.28 1.99
C GLU A 88 -22.95 -16.16 0.74
N ASN A 89 -21.77 -16.59 0.26
CA ASN A 89 -21.61 -17.35 -0.97
C ASN A 89 -21.60 -18.88 -0.77
N VAL A 90 -21.58 -19.37 0.48
CA VAL A 90 -21.66 -20.82 0.75
C VAL A 90 -23.11 -21.28 0.85
N LYS A 91 -23.39 -22.47 0.28
CA LYS A 91 -24.74 -23.06 0.24
C LYS A 91 -25.02 -23.88 1.51
N LEU A 92 -25.06 -23.21 2.66
CA LEU A 92 -25.34 -23.78 3.98
C LEU A 92 -26.52 -23.06 4.65
N SER A 93 -27.10 -23.68 5.69
CA SER A 93 -28.05 -22.99 6.57
C SER A 93 -27.36 -21.89 7.39
N ASP A 94 -28.11 -20.93 7.93
CA ASP A 94 -27.53 -19.85 8.75
C ASP A 94 -26.85 -20.38 10.03
N ALA A 95 -27.40 -21.45 10.62
CA ALA A 95 -26.80 -22.12 11.77
C ALA A 95 -25.44 -22.74 11.42
N ASP A 96 -25.35 -23.38 10.26
CA ASP A 96 -24.10 -23.98 9.78
C ASP A 96 -23.09 -22.93 9.34
N LYS A 97 -23.53 -21.83 8.71
CA LYS A 97 -22.66 -20.68 8.40
C LYS A 97 -22.02 -20.10 9.65
N LYS A 98 -22.82 -19.90 10.71
CA LYS A 98 -22.32 -19.45 12.02
C LYS A 98 -21.32 -20.44 12.62
N ALA A 99 -21.55 -21.74 12.46
CA ALA A 99 -20.62 -22.78 12.91
C ALA A 99 -19.34 -22.91 12.05
N LEU A 100 -19.36 -22.37 10.82
CA LEU A 100 -18.21 -22.34 9.90
C LEU A 100 -17.39 -21.04 10.04
N GLU A 101 -17.98 -19.98 10.61
CA GLU A 101 -17.37 -18.65 10.74
C GLU A 101 -15.93 -18.66 11.28
N PRO A 102 -15.59 -19.37 12.37
CA PRO A 102 -14.20 -19.39 12.85
C PRO A 102 -13.20 -19.91 11.82
N ALA A 103 -13.59 -20.90 11.01
CA ALA A 103 -12.73 -21.43 9.95
C ALA A 103 -12.61 -20.47 8.77
N ALA A 104 -13.69 -19.75 8.43
CA ALA A 104 -13.67 -18.71 7.40
C ALA A 104 -12.79 -17.52 7.83
N VAL A 105 -12.88 -17.07 9.08
CA VAL A 105 -12.00 -16.01 9.62
C VAL A 105 -10.54 -16.44 9.54
N GLN A 106 -10.22 -17.68 9.95
CA GLN A 106 -8.84 -18.19 9.84
C GLN A 106 -8.36 -18.26 8.39
N LEU A 107 -9.23 -18.65 7.44
CA LEU A 107 -8.89 -18.62 6.01
C LEU A 107 -8.46 -17.22 5.59
N PHE A 108 -9.24 -16.18 5.89
CA PHE A 108 -8.90 -14.83 5.44
C PHE A 108 -7.76 -14.18 6.22
N ALA A 109 -7.53 -14.58 7.47
CA ALA A 109 -6.28 -14.26 8.18
C ALA A 109 -5.07 -14.83 7.41
N ASN A 110 -5.10 -16.11 7.03
CA ASN A 110 -4.02 -16.73 6.25
C ASN A 110 -3.88 -16.13 4.85
N VAL A 111 -4.99 -15.76 4.20
CA VAL A 111 -4.96 -15.01 2.92
C VAL A 111 -4.21 -13.69 3.12
N ARG A 112 -4.56 -12.91 4.14
CA ARG A 112 -3.94 -11.61 4.39
C ARG A 112 -2.46 -11.74 4.78
N ASP A 113 -2.13 -12.67 5.66
CA ASP A 113 -0.75 -12.94 6.05
C ASP A 113 0.09 -13.41 4.86
N SER A 114 -0.49 -14.20 3.95
CA SER A 114 0.18 -14.54 2.70
C SER A 114 0.47 -13.30 1.86
N GLN A 115 -0.48 -12.38 1.69
CA GLN A 115 -0.28 -11.14 0.94
C GLN A 115 0.82 -10.26 1.55
N LYS A 116 0.94 -10.23 2.88
CA LYS A 116 2.03 -9.51 3.56
C LYS A 116 3.42 -10.05 3.23
N ARG A 117 3.54 -11.29 2.72
CA ARG A 117 4.79 -11.88 2.23
C ARG A 117 5.17 -11.46 0.81
N ILE A 118 4.32 -10.71 0.08
CA ILE A 118 4.64 -10.26 -1.28
C ILE A 118 5.92 -9.44 -1.26
N THR A 119 6.85 -9.75 -2.17
CA THR A 119 8.08 -8.97 -2.35
C THR A 119 8.07 -8.31 -3.71
N CYS A 120 8.42 -7.02 -3.77
CA CYS A 120 8.42 -6.25 -5.01
C CYS A 120 9.81 -5.71 -5.31
N THR A 121 10.18 -5.67 -6.58
CA THR A 121 11.43 -5.14 -7.11
C THR A 121 11.11 -4.10 -8.18
N MET A 122 11.79 -2.96 -8.12
CA MET A 122 11.59 -1.87 -9.07
C MET A 122 12.59 -1.97 -10.20
N GLY A 123 12.10 -1.88 -11.44
CA GLY A 123 12.92 -1.68 -12.61
C GLY A 123 13.45 -0.25 -12.71
N GLN A 124 14.26 0.02 -13.73
CA GLN A 124 14.68 1.38 -14.04
C GLN A 124 13.48 2.20 -14.52
N PRO A 125 13.30 3.45 -14.05
CA PRO A 125 12.28 4.34 -14.58
C PRO A 125 12.45 4.47 -16.09
N GLN A 126 11.32 4.50 -16.79
CA GLN A 126 11.32 4.85 -18.19
C GLN A 126 11.77 6.30 -18.39
N LYS A 127 11.99 6.68 -19.65
CA LYS A 127 12.30 8.06 -19.99
C LYS A 127 11.15 8.97 -19.54
N VAL A 128 11.48 10.07 -18.88
CA VAL A 128 10.50 11.11 -18.53
C VAL A 128 9.83 11.60 -19.80
N THR A 129 8.50 11.56 -19.79
CA THR A 129 7.65 12.07 -20.87
C THR A 129 7.25 13.50 -20.52
N GLU A 130 7.54 14.42 -21.43
CA GLU A 130 7.03 15.78 -21.40
C GLU A 130 5.76 15.90 -22.25
N GLY A 131 4.85 16.80 -21.91
CA GLY A 131 3.70 17.13 -22.77
C GLY A 131 2.47 16.22 -22.61
N VAL A 132 2.41 15.36 -21.58
CA VAL A 132 1.14 14.71 -21.15
C VAL A 132 0.10 15.78 -20.77
N HIS A 133 0.59 16.87 -20.16
CA HIS A 133 -0.07 18.16 -20.03
C HIS A 133 1.04 19.23 -20.06
N ALA A 134 0.77 20.45 -20.51
CA ALA A 134 1.80 21.47 -20.77
C ALA A 134 2.71 21.76 -19.56
N GLU A 135 2.17 21.61 -18.35
CA GLU A 135 2.84 21.88 -17.08
C GLU A 135 3.27 20.62 -16.32
N MET A 136 3.15 19.42 -16.92
CA MET A 136 3.41 18.15 -16.24
C MET A 136 4.56 17.37 -16.86
N LEU A 137 5.31 16.68 -15.99
CA LEU A 137 6.23 15.61 -16.34
C LEU A 137 5.61 14.28 -15.90
N ALA A 138 5.81 13.23 -16.69
CA ALA A 138 5.35 11.89 -16.35
C ALA A 138 6.48 10.86 -16.48
N VAL A 139 6.42 9.81 -15.67
CA VAL A 139 7.37 8.69 -15.72
C VAL A 139 6.66 7.40 -15.31
N ASN A 140 6.94 6.33 -16.03
CA ASN A 140 6.51 4.99 -15.64
C ASN A 140 7.67 4.27 -14.97
N VAL A 141 7.39 3.64 -13.83
CA VAL A 141 8.36 2.82 -13.11
C VAL A 141 7.92 1.36 -13.21
N PRO A 142 8.60 0.52 -14.02
CA PRO A 142 8.32 -0.91 -14.06
C PRO A 142 8.53 -1.53 -12.68
N PHE A 143 7.70 -2.49 -12.31
CA PHE A 143 7.89 -3.29 -11.11
C PHE A 143 7.55 -4.75 -11.38
N LYS A 144 8.18 -5.61 -10.58
CA LYS A 144 7.90 -7.03 -10.52
C LYS A 144 7.71 -7.44 -9.06
N CYS A 145 6.55 -8.00 -8.75
CA CYS A 145 6.27 -8.59 -7.46
C CYS A 145 6.17 -10.12 -7.55
N LEU A 146 6.70 -10.81 -6.55
CA LEU A 146 6.46 -12.23 -6.32
C LEU A 146 5.40 -12.37 -5.24
N ALA A 147 4.24 -12.87 -5.66
CA ALA A 147 3.06 -13.03 -4.82
C ALA A 147 2.80 -14.50 -4.45
N PRO A 148 2.09 -14.76 -3.34
CA PRO A 148 1.69 -16.09 -2.95
C PRO A 148 0.89 -16.81 -4.03
N ASN A 149 1.32 -18.03 -4.33
CA ASN A 149 0.64 -18.92 -5.25
C ASN A 149 0.11 -20.15 -4.51
N PRO A 150 -1.01 -20.03 -3.77
CA PRO A 150 -1.63 -21.19 -3.13
C PRO A 150 -2.09 -22.22 -4.18
N PRO A 151 -2.20 -23.50 -3.81
CA PRO A 151 -2.68 -24.57 -4.70
C PRO A 151 -4.09 -24.33 -5.25
N GLU A 152 -4.94 -23.60 -4.50
CA GLU A 152 -6.29 -23.22 -4.90
C GLU A 152 -6.57 -21.76 -4.49
N LYS A 153 -7.29 -21.02 -5.34
CA LYS A 153 -7.75 -19.65 -5.04
C LYS A 153 -9.15 -19.71 -4.43
N VAL A 154 -9.51 -18.71 -3.60
CA VAL A 154 -10.83 -18.62 -2.95
C VAL A 154 -11.99 -18.68 -3.96
N VAL A 155 -11.86 -18.02 -5.12
CA VAL A 155 -12.90 -18.05 -6.17
C VAL A 155 -13.10 -19.46 -6.73
N ALA A 156 -12.00 -20.17 -7.02
CA ALA A 156 -12.05 -21.55 -7.54
C ALA A 156 -12.67 -22.50 -6.50
N PHE A 157 -12.33 -22.30 -5.21
CA PHE A 157 -12.96 -23.01 -4.12
C PHE A 157 -14.47 -22.80 -4.09
N LEU A 158 -14.95 -21.56 -4.16
CA LEU A 158 -16.39 -21.25 -4.12
C LEU A 158 -17.14 -21.86 -5.31
N GLN A 159 -16.54 -21.83 -6.50
CA GLN A 159 -17.10 -22.47 -7.69
C GLN A 159 -17.23 -23.99 -7.50
N ARG A 160 -16.19 -24.65 -6.98
CA ARG A 160 -16.20 -26.09 -6.68
C ARG A 160 -17.24 -26.44 -5.61
N ALA A 161 -17.27 -25.67 -4.51
CA ALA A 161 -18.24 -25.85 -3.44
C ALA A 161 -19.69 -25.70 -3.93
N GLY A 162 -19.94 -24.71 -4.80
CA GLY A 162 -21.26 -24.43 -5.37
C GLY A 162 -21.85 -25.58 -6.19
N GLY A 163 -21.01 -26.45 -6.76
CA GLY A 163 -21.42 -27.64 -7.52
C GLY A 163 -21.54 -28.92 -6.69
N ALA A 164 -20.87 -29.00 -5.54
CA ALA A 164 -20.64 -30.26 -4.82
C ALA A 164 -21.65 -30.61 -3.72
N LYS A 165 -22.57 -29.69 -3.35
CA LYS A 165 -23.59 -29.86 -2.28
C LYS A 165 -23.01 -30.41 -0.96
N TRP A 166 -21.92 -29.81 -0.49
CA TRP A 166 -21.26 -30.24 0.75
C TRP A 166 -22.10 -30.01 2.02
N ASP A 167 -21.92 -30.89 3.00
CA ASP A 167 -22.36 -30.65 4.37
C ASP A 167 -21.37 -29.79 5.17
N LEU A 168 -21.73 -29.40 6.40
CA LEU A 168 -20.89 -28.57 7.26
C LEU A 168 -19.50 -29.18 7.53
N ALA A 169 -19.41 -30.50 7.72
CA ALA A 169 -18.14 -31.15 8.02
C ALA A 169 -17.19 -31.07 6.82
N GLN A 170 -17.73 -31.36 5.63
CA GLN A 170 -17.01 -31.24 4.36
C GLN A 170 -16.58 -29.80 4.08
N TYR A 171 -17.45 -28.81 4.30
CA TYR A 171 -17.07 -27.40 4.18
C TYR A 171 -15.94 -27.04 5.14
N ARG A 172 -16.03 -27.44 6.41
CA ARG A 172 -15.00 -27.15 7.41
C ARG A 172 -13.65 -27.71 7.01
N GLU A 173 -13.60 -28.98 6.62
CA GLU A 173 -12.36 -29.63 6.18
C GLU A 173 -11.76 -28.95 4.94
N ASN A 174 -12.60 -28.63 3.94
CA ASN A 174 -12.15 -28.00 2.71
C ASN A 174 -11.68 -26.55 2.96
N VAL A 175 -12.37 -25.77 3.80
CA VAL A 175 -11.95 -24.40 4.18
C VAL A 175 -10.62 -24.43 4.93
N GLN A 176 -10.45 -25.36 5.87
CA GLN A 176 -9.19 -25.52 6.61
C GLN A 176 -8.03 -25.93 5.68
N THR A 177 -8.31 -26.81 4.71
CA THR A 177 -7.32 -27.20 3.69
C THR A 177 -6.90 -26.00 2.84
N LEU A 178 -7.87 -25.19 2.39
CA LEU A 178 -7.59 -23.95 1.66
C LEU A 178 -6.76 -22.97 2.49
N ALA A 179 -7.11 -22.78 3.77
CA ALA A 179 -6.39 -21.90 4.68
C ALA A 179 -4.92 -22.30 4.85
N LYS A 180 -4.64 -23.61 5.02
CA LYS A 180 -3.27 -24.15 5.05
C LYS A 180 -2.54 -23.93 3.73
N GLY A 181 -3.25 -24.03 2.60
CA GLY A 181 -2.70 -23.75 1.27
C GLY A 181 -2.19 -22.31 1.13
N PHE A 182 -2.89 -21.32 1.72
CA PHE A 182 -2.44 -19.93 1.75
C PHE A 182 -1.25 -19.69 2.70
N GLU A 183 -1.27 -20.34 3.86
CA GLU A 183 -0.17 -20.27 4.84
C GLU A 183 1.15 -20.75 4.24
N ALA A 184 1.13 -21.91 3.59
CA ALA A 184 2.30 -22.53 2.97
C ALA A 184 2.57 -22.08 1.53
N ALA A 185 1.79 -21.14 0.98
CA ALA A 185 1.90 -20.75 -0.42
C ALA A 185 3.31 -20.23 -0.76
N PRO A 186 3.96 -20.75 -1.82
CA PRO A 186 5.24 -20.22 -2.28
C PRO A 186 5.05 -18.89 -3.04
N LEU A 187 6.06 -18.03 -2.98
CA LEU A 187 6.07 -16.74 -3.72
C LEU A 187 6.50 -16.95 -5.17
N THR A 188 5.60 -17.50 -5.98
CA THR A 188 5.89 -17.86 -7.39
C THR A 188 4.95 -17.21 -8.39
N GLN A 189 3.85 -16.58 -7.94
CA GLN A 189 2.98 -15.84 -8.84
C GLN A 189 3.63 -14.50 -9.18
N VAL A 190 3.91 -14.28 -10.46
CA VAL A 190 4.55 -13.05 -10.93
C VAL A 190 3.49 -12.00 -11.23
N TRP A 191 3.61 -10.82 -10.61
CA TRP A 191 2.85 -9.61 -10.97
C TRP A 191 3.81 -8.57 -11.54
N GLU A 192 3.66 -8.25 -12.82
CA GLU A 192 4.50 -7.28 -13.53
C GLU A 192 3.60 -6.19 -14.12
N ALA A 193 3.95 -4.94 -13.87
CA ALA A 193 3.28 -3.79 -14.43
C ALA A 193 4.20 -2.56 -14.36
N GLU A 194 3.67 -1.42 -14.82
CA GLU A 194 4.30 -0.12 -14.71
C GLU A 194 3.49 0.75 -13.76
N PHE A 195 4.17 1.37 -12.80
CA PHE A 195 3.56 2.31 -11.89
C PHE A 195 3.72 3.73 -12.44
N PRO A 196 2.62 4.39 -12.86
CA PRO A 196 2.71 5.71 -13.46
C PRO A 196 2.86 6.78 -12.38
N LEU A 197 3.76 7.73 -12.59
CA LEU A 197 3.98 8.89 -11.73
C LEU A 197 3.95 10.16 -12.57
N ALA A 198 3.43 11.25 -11.98
CA ALA A 198 3.38 12.56 -12.59
C ALA A 198 3.77 13.66 -11.59
N THR A 199 4.35 14.75 -12.08
CA THR A 199 4.73 15.90 -11.27
C THR A 199 4.59 17.21 -12.05
N GLU A 200 4.39 18.33 -11.35
CA GLU A 200 4.34 19.65 -11.95
C GLU A 200 5.75 20.15 -12.30
N LYS A 201 6.00 20.48 -13.57
CA LYS A 201 7.32 20.84 -14.10
C LYS A 201 7.97 22.02 -13.37
N LYS A 202 7.16 23.01 -12.97
CA LYS A 202 7.62 24.27 -12.36
C LYS A 202 7.67 24.23 -10.83
N LYS A 203 7.11 23.21 -10.18
CA LYS A 203 7.06 23.12 -8.72
C LYS A 203 8.40 22.59 -8.19
N LYS A 204 8.89 23.19 -7.10
CA LYS A 204 10.11 22.77 -6.42
C LYS A 204 9.85 22.59 -4.92
N PRO A 205 10.26 21.47 -4.30
CA PRO A 205 10.87 20.28 -4.92
C PRO A 205 9.92 19.57 -5.92
N LEU A 206 10.45 18.74 -6.81
CA LEU A 206 9.60 17.91 -7.67
C LEU A 206 8.96 16.82 -6.80
N VAL A 207 7.64 16.73 -6.82
CA VAL A 207 6.88 15.73 -6.07
C VAL A 207 6.16 14.82 -7.04
N TRP A 208 6.60 13.57 -7.16
CA TRP A 208 6.01 12.54 -7.99
C TRP A 208 4.76 11.96 -7.32
N GLN A 209 3.66 11.95 -8.06
CA GLN A 209 2.35 11.53 -7.57
C GLN A 209 1.77 10.48 -8.52
N ASN A 210 1.08 9.48 -7.99
CA ASN A 210 0.25 8.60 -8.81
C ASN A 210 -1.14 9.24 -8.97
N ASN A 211 -1.36 9.87 -10.12
CA ASN A 211 -2.59 10.64 -10.40
C ASN A 211 -3.56 9.92 -11.38
N PHE A 212 -3.33 8.64 -11.70
CA PHE A 212 -4.20 7.89 -12.63
C PHE A 212 -5.47 7.39 -11.96
N PRO A 213 -6.61 7.54 -12.65
CA PRO A 213 -7.50 8.68 -12.52
C PRO A 213 -8.36 8.55 -11.26
N ARG A 214 -8.32 9.57 -10.39
CA ARG A 214 -9.60 10.07 -9.91
C ARG A 214 -10.32 10.54 -11.16
N GLU A 215 -11.46 9.97 -11.50
CA GLU A 215 -12.39 10.60 -12.43
C GLU A 215 -12.41 12.10 -12.12
N THR A 216 -12.25 12.95 -13.14
CA THR A 216 -12.13 14.41 -13.07
C THR A 216 -10.73 15.00 -12.77
N ILE A 217 -9.85 15.00 -13.78
CA ILE A 217 -9.33 16.31 -14.20
C ILE A 217 -10.51 16.96 -14.92
N ASP A 218 -11.41 17.58 -14.17
CA ASP A 218 -12.44 18.45 -14.73
C ASP A 218 -11.71 19.72 -15.18
N VAL A 219 -11.17 19.68 -16.40
CA VAL A 219 -10.86 20.89 -17.15
C VAL A 219 -12.13 21.36 -17.87
N THR A 220 -13.21 21.56 -17.11
CA THR A 220 -14.20 22.55 -17.50
C THR A 220 -13.72 23.87 -16.90
N PRO A 221 -13.44 24.92 -17.71
CA PRO A 221 -13.06 26.22 -17.17
C PRO A 221 -14.23 26.75 -16.34
N LEU A 222 -14.03 26.96 -15.04
CA LEU A 222 -14.91 27.81 -14.25
C LEU A 222 -14.74 29.25 -14.76
N GLN A 223 -15.58 29.62 -15.72
CA GLN A 223 -15.85 31.01 -16.04
C GLN A 223 -16.66 31.60 -14.88
N TYR A 224 -16.05 32.52 -14.13
CA TYR A 224 -16.78 33.60 -13.46
C TYR A 224 -16.59 34.87 -14.29
#